data_AF-A0A0K0DCL9-F1
#
_entry.id   AF-A0A0K0DCL9-F1
#
_cell.length_a   1.000
_cell.length_b   1.000
_cell.length_c   1.000
_cell.angle_alpha   90.00
_cell.angle_beta   90.00
_cell.angle_gamma   90.00
#
_symmetry.space_group_name_H-M   'P 1'
#
loop_
_entity.id
_entity.type
_entity.pdbx_description
1 polymer ?
#
loop_
_entity_poly.entity_id
_entity_poly.type
_entity_poly.pdbx_seq_one_letter_code
_entity_poly.pdbx_strand_id
1 'polypeptide(L)'
;MSVRRAAVHSLGQLAATRPAFATTALDHLADMFNDEITEVRLDAIAALTPLIVHGELQKEQLETVLKCLDDAVVDSRQALRQLLSKAEFADAECMRLCSRALLNCLHRFPSDKNHIYSCLSEVGARHSVFVHSMVRELLGLHLVYDTREQQIDDEFYIAKLILVLNAASNYEPIVSLLPECVLKHYRFLRAAAPELVAPIRVRLYLLDHFSYLDANAISAFNEPLASAARFIASLCQISSALESLTQVVLRGSGDVAEASNIIRQVCNTF
;
A
#
# COMPACT_ATOMS: atom_id res chain seq x y z
N MET A 1 22.64 32.13 11.08
CA MET A 1 21.34 32.05 10.37
C MET A 1 21.52 32.12 8.85
N SER A 2 21.85 33.28 8.27
CA SER A 2 21.88 33.47 6.79
C SER A 2 22.88 32.59 6.03
N VAL A 3 24.04 32.28 6.62
CA VAL A 3 25.10 31.54 5.92
C VAL A 3 24.72 30.07 5.71
N ARG A 4 24.16 29.40 6.73
CA ARG A 4 23.71 27.99 6.64
C ARG A 4 22.60 27.82 5.60
N ARG A 5 21.60 28.70 5.61
CA ARG A 5 20.51 28.69 4.61
C ARG A 5 21.03 28.91 3.19
N ALA A 6 21.90 29.90 3.00
CA ALA A 6 22.51 30.16 1.69
C ALA A 6 23.37 28.98 1.20
N ALA A 7 24.08 28.29 2.12
CA ALA A 7 24.85 27.11 1.81
C ALA A 7 23.96 25.93 1.39
N VAL A 8 22.90 25.61 2.15
CA VAL A 8 21.92 24.58 1.80
C VAL A 8 21.28 24.83 0.45
N HIS A 9 20.85 26.08 0.20
CA HIS A 9 20.27 26.47 -1.08
C HIS A 9 21.27 26.31 -2.25
N SER A 10 22.51 26.79 -2.07
CA SER A 10 23.55 26.67 -3.11
C SER A 10 23.92 25.21 -3.38
N LEU A 11 24.00 24.39 -2.32
CA LEU A 11 24.28 22.96 -2.43
C LEU A 11 23.16 22.23 -3.17
N GLY A 12 21.90 22.51 -2.82
CA GLY A 12 20.72 21.95 -3.49
C GLY A 12 20.65 22.31 -4.96
N GLN A 13 20.91 23.59 -5.31
CA GLN A 13 20.96 24.03 -6.71
C GLN A 13 22.06 23.34 -7.51
N LEU A 14 23.26 23.21 -6.94
CA LEU A 14 24.37 22.53 -7.61
C LEU A 14 24.06 21.04 -7.83
N ALA A 15 23.53 20.36 -6.80
CA ALA A 15 23.15 18.96 -6.86
C ALA A 15 22.02 18.70 -7.87
N ALA A 16 21.06 19.61 -8.02
CA ALA A 16 19.97 19.47 -8.98
C ALA A 16 20.47 19.45 -10.43
N THR A 17 21.61 20.09 -10.72
CA THR A 17 22.19 20.11 -12.07
C THR A 17 23.12 18.91 -12.35
N ARG A 18 23.53 18.16 -11.32
CA ARG A 18 24.60 17.16 -11.43
C ARG A 18 24.24 15.89 -10.62
N PRO A 19 23.73 14.83 -11.26
CA PRO A 19 23.29 13.62 -10.55
C PRO A 19 24.43 12.90 -9.82
N ALA A 20 25.64 12.90 -10.38
CA ALA A 20 26.81 12.30 -9.72
C ALA A 20 27.22 13.04 -8.43
N PHE A 21 26.91 14.33 -8.32
CA PHE A 21 27.13 15.10 -7.10
C PHE A 21 25.94 15.04 -6.15
N ALA A 22 24.73 14.79 -6.68
CA ALA A 22 23.51 14.68 -5.90
C ALA A 22 23.64 13.59 -4.83
N THR A 23 24.16 12.41 -5.15
CA THR A 23 24.36 11.31 -4.20
C THR A 23 25.26 11.70 -3.04
N THR A 24 26.39 12.37 -3.29
CA THR A 24 27.28 12.89 -2.23
C THR A 24 26.65 14.04 -1.44
N ALA A 25 25.78 14.83 -2.05
CA ALA A 25 25.09 15.91 -1.37
C ALA A 25 23.95 15.40 -0.45
N LEU A 26 23.43 14.18 -0.67
CA LEU A 26 22.37 13.59 0.15
C LEU A 26 22.79 13.51 1.62
N ASP A 27 23.98 12.96 1.90
CA ASP A 27 24.53 12.84 3.27
C ASP A 27 24.61 14.21 3.95
N HIS A 28 25.24 15.17 3.28
CA HIS A 28 25.43 16.51 3.83
C HIS A 28 24.12 17.27 4.04
N LEU A 29 23.13 17.08 3.17
CA LEU A 29 21.81 17.67 3.34
C LEU A 29 21.00 16.98 4.45
N ALA A 30 21.10 15.65 4.57
CA ALA A 30 20.45 14.89 5.64
C ALA A 30 21.00 15.28 7.02
N ASP A 31 22.31 15.56 7.14
CA ASP A 31 22.90 16.06 8.40
C ASP A 31 22.28 17.39 8.86
N MET A 32 21.88 18.26 7.93
CA MET A 32 21.24 19.54 8.24
C MET A 32 19.83 19.40 8.82
N PHE A 33 19.26 18.19 8.83
CA PHE A 33 17.97 17.92 9.46
C PHE A 33 18.10 17.93 10.99
N ASN A 34 19.31 17.81 11.54
CA ASN A 34 19.53 17.95 12.98
C ASN A 34 19.91 19.38 13.39
N ASP A 35 19.79 20.37 12.49
CA ASP A 35 20.15 21.76 12.79
C ASP A 35 19.22 22.34 13.88
N GLU A 36 19.79 23.15 14.77
CA GLU A 36 19.07 23.82 15.85
C GLU A 36 17.99 24.80 15.32
N ILE A 37 18.17 25.31 14.09
CA ILE A 37 17.26 26.26 13.47
C ILE A 37 16.23 25.54 12.60
N THR A 38 14.95 25.70 12.94
CA THR A 38 13.84 25.07 12.20
C THR A 38 13.78 25.46 10.72
N GLU A 39 14.05 26.73 10.37
CA GLU A 39 14.09 27.18 8.98
C GLU A 39 15.18 26.50 8.16
N VAL A 40 16.35 26.22 8.77
CA VAL A 40 17.45 25.52 8.08
C VAL A 40 17.05 24.07 7.82
N ARG A 41 16.40 23.41 8.80
CA ARG A 41 15.87 22.06 8.61
C ARG A 41 14.86 22.00 7.46
N LEU A 42 13.91 22.93 7.43
CA LEU A 42 12.88 22.99 6.38
C LEU A 42 13.50 23.24 4.99
N ASP A 43 14.44 24.19 4.88
CA ASP A 43 15.17 24.45 3.64
C ASP A 43 15.99 23.22 3.19
N ALA A 44 16.55 22.46 4.13
CA ALA A 44 17.27 21.23 3.84
C ALA A 44 16.35 20.13 3.30
N ILE A 45 15.16 19.94 3.90
CA ILE A 45 14.14 19.00 3.40
C ILE A 45 13.71 19.38 1.98
N ALA A 46 13.44 20.67 1.75
CA ALA A 46 13.03 21.17 0.44
C ALA A 46 14.12 21.00 -0.62
N ALA A 47 15.39 21.23 -0.26
CA ALA A 47 16.54 21.01 -1.14
C ALA A 47 16.78 19.52 -1.43
N LEU A 48 16.54 18.64 -0.45
CA LEU A 48 16.78 17.19 -0.58
C LEU A 48 15.68 16.46 -1.36
N THR A 49 14.42 16.90 -1.25
CA THR A 49 13.25 16.26 -1.87
C THR A 49 13.38 16.00 -3.39
N PRO A 50 13.87 16.93 -4.24
CA PRO A 50 14.05 16.63 -5.67
C PRO A 50 15.26 15.73 -5.94
N LEU A 51 16.25 15.69 -5.03
CA LEU A 51 17.51 14.96 -5.22
C LEU A 51 17.40 13.50 -4.80
N ILE A 52 16.45 13.18 -3.92
CA ILE A 52 16.26 11.84 -3.35
C ILE A 52 15.94 10.77 -4.40
N VAL A 53 15.51 11.18 -5.60
CA VAL A 53 15.21 10.26 -6.70
C VAL A 53 16.50 9.73 -7.36
N HIS A 54 17.65 10.36 -7.10
CA HIS A 54 18.93 9.99 -7.70
C HIS A 54 19.78 9.06 -6.82
N GLY A 55 19.31 8.71 -5.62
CA GLY A 55 20.03 7.84 -4.71
C GLY A 55 19.09 7.10 -3.75
N GLU A 56 19.65 6.12 -3.06
CA GLU A 56 18.93 5.33 -2.07
C GLU A 56 19.23 5.85 -0.67
N LEU A 57 18.20 5.89 0.19
CA LEU A 57 18.37 6.17 1.61
C LEU A 57 18.83 4.92 2.33
N GLN A 58 20.02 5.03 2.94
CA GLN A 58 20.55 4.03 3.86
C GLN A 58 19.95 4.21 5.26
N LYS A 59 20.09 3.16 6.07
CA LYS A 59 19.52 3.11 7.43
C LYS A 59 19.93 4.30 8.30
N GLU A 60 21.21 4.67 8.31
CA GLU A 60 21.75 5.74 9.16
C GLU A 60 21.19 7.12 8.76
N GLN A 61 21.14 7.39 7.45
CA GLN A 61 20.51 8.59 6.90
C GLN A 61 19.01 8.62 7.23
N LEU A 62 18.31 7.49 7.03
CA LEU A 62 16.89 7.38 7.28
C LEU A 62 16.55 7.61 8.76
N GLU A 63 17.31 7.04 9.71
CA GLU A 63 17.10 7.28 11.14
C GLU A 63 17.24 8.76 11.52
N THR A 64 18.14 9.49 10.86
CA THR A 64 18.27 10.93 11.01
C THR A 64 17.06 11.68 10.43
N VAL A 65 16.70 11.35 9.18
CA VAL A 65 15.57 11.94 8.46
C VAL A 65 14.26 11.73 9.23
N LEU A 66 14.02 10.53 9.78
CA LEU A 66 12.79 10.18 10.51
C LEU A 66 12.61 10.96 11.81
N LYS A 67 13.67 11.48 12.46
CA LYS A 67 13.53 12.34 13.65
C LYS A 67 12.75 13.62 13.36
N CYS A 68 12.82 14.12 12.14
CA CYS A 68 12.07 15.31 11.72
C CYS A 68 10.57 15.05 11.54
N LEU A 69 10.11 13.79 11.56
CA LEU A 69 8.67 13.50 11.54
C LEU A 69 8.00 13.92 12.86
N ASP A 70 8.78 14.04 13.93
CA ASP A 70 8.33 14.47 15.25
C ASP A 70 8.57 15.97 15.51
N ASP A 71 8.90 16.75 14.47
CA ASP A 71 9.11 18.19 14.60
C ASP A 71 7.82 18.89 15.06
N ALA A 72 7.96 19.88 15.94
CA ALA A 72 6.86 20.69 16.44
C ALA A 72 6.16 21.44 15.30
N VAL A 73 6.90 21.82 14.26
CA VAL A 73 6.39 22.58 13.11
C VAL A 73 5.73 21.65 12.09
N VAL A 74 4.47 21.94 11.77
CA VAL A 74 3.64 21.15 10.83
C VAL A 74 4.25 21.12 9.42
N ASP A 75 4.75 22.26 8.95
CA ASP A 75 5.35 22.40 7.62
C ASP A 75 6.56 21.48 7.43
N SER A 76 7.44 21.39 8.44
CA SER A 76 8.57 20.46 8.44
C SER A 76 8.11 19.01 8.35
N ARG A 77 7.10 18.62 9.16
CA ARG A 77 6.55 17.26 9.10
C ARG A 77 5.93 16.94 7.73
N GLN A 78 5.23 17.90 7.13
CA GLN A 78 4.60 17.72 5.82
C GLN A 78 5.64 17.64 4.68
N ALA A 79 6.62 18.53 4.68
CA ALA A 79 7.71 18.51 3.71
C ALA A 79 8.47 17.17 3.78
N LEU A 80 8.69 16.66 4.98
CA LEU A 80 9.36 15.37 5.17
C LEU A 80 8.53 14.19 4.64
N ARG A 81 7.21 14.19 4.85
CA ARG A 81 6.33 13.17 4.28
C ARG A 81 6.40 13.18 2.75
N GLN A 82 6.45 14.34 2.12
CA GLN A 82 6.65 14.47 0.67
C GLN A 82 8.02 13.97 0.19
N LEU A 83 9.05 14.11 1.02
CA LEU A 83 10.37 13.54 0.74
C LEU A 83 10.33 12.01 0.81
N LEU A 84 9.79 11.44 1.90
CA LEU A 84 9.69 9.99 2.10
C LEU A 84 8.84 9.34 1.01
N SER A 85 7.81 10.02 0.52
CA SER A 85 6.95 9.52 -0.54
C SER A 85 7.65 9.40 -1.89
N LYS A 86 8.81 10.06 -2.06
CA LYS A 86 9.65 10.02 -3.28
C LYS A 86 10.96 9.24 -3.11
N ALA A 87 11.35 8.95 -1.88
CA ALA A 87 12.60 8.27 -1.59
C ALA A 87 12.59 6.81 -2.06
N GLU A 88 13.77 6.30 -2.39
CA GLU A 88 14.03 4.86 -2.55
C GLU A 88 14.80 4.34 -1.33
N PHE A 89 14.41 3.20 -0.79
CA PHE A 89 15.06 2.57 0.36
C PHE A 89 16.04 1.49 -0.08
N ALA A 90 17.21 1.45 0.57
CA ALA A 90 18.25 0.47 0.26
C ALA A 90 17.84 -0.98 0.61
N ASP A 91 17.07 -1.18 1.68
CA ASP A 91 16.71 -2.52 2.16
C ASP A 91 15.32 -2.61 2.84
N ALA A 92 14.93 -3.85 3.15
CA ALA A 92 13.68 -4.13 3.85
C ALA A 92 13.64 -3.61 5.30
N GLU A 93 14.79 -3.45 5.95
CA GLU A 93 14.87 -2.85 7.29
C GLU A 93 14.52 -1.36 7.24
N CYS A 94 15.00 -0.61 6.24
CA CYS A 94 14.62 0.78 6.03
C CYS A 94 13.10 0.92 5.85
N MET A 95 12.48 0.03 5.07
CA MET A 95 11.02 0.01 4.92
C MET A 95 10.31 -0.30 6.27
N ARG A 96 10.83 -1.23 7.08
CA ARG A 96 10.32 -1.50 8.44
C ARG A 96 10.40 -0.28 9.34
N LEU A 97 11.55 0.40 9.35
CA LEU A 97 11.77 1.60 10.15
C LEU A 97 10.84 2.74 9.73
N CYS A 98 10.72 2.99 8.44
CA CYS A 98 9.85 4.04 7.90
C CYS A 98 8.37 3.76 8.22
N SER A 99 7.87 2.54 7.96
CA SER A 99 6.48 2.18 8.25
C SER A 99 6.16 2.30 9.74
N ARG A 100 7.04 1.83 10.63
CA ARG A 100 6.86 1.97 12.08
C ARG A 100 6.87 3.44 12.52
N ALA A 101 7.77 4.25 11.96
CA ALA A 101 7.82 5.68 12.27
C ALA A 101 6.55 6.42 11.82
N LEU A 102 6.04 6.14 10.62
CA LEU A 102 4.78 6.73 10.13
C LEU A 102 3.57 6.30 10.96
N LEU A 103 3.50 5.04 11.39
CA LEU A 103 2.46 4.55 12.30
C LEU A 103 2.56 5.22 13.68
N ASN A 104 3.76 5.41 14.21
CA ASN A 104 3.96 6.16 15.46
C ASN A 104 3.55 7.63 15.32
N CYS A 105 3.78 8.24 14.16
CA CYS A 105 3.32 9.61 13.88
C CYS A 105 1.80 9.72 13.90
N LEU A 106 1.09 8.69 13.42
CA LEU A 106 -0.38 8.67 13.47
C LEU A 106 -0.87 8.69 14.93
N HIS A 107 -0.20 7.94 15.81
CA HIS A 107 -0.50 7.94 17.24
C HIS A 107 -0.24 9.32 17.89
N ARG A 108 0.88 9.97 17.53
CA ARG A 108 1.28 11.26 18.15
C ARG A 108 0.49 12.45 17.60
N PHE A 109 0.16 12.44 16.32
CA PHE A 109 -0.44 13.56 15.60
C PHE A 109 -1.67 13.09 14.80
N PRO A 110 -2.80 12.79 15.46
CA PRO A 110 -4.01 12.33 14.78
C PRO A 110 -4.59 13.38 13.82
N SER A 111 -4.32 14.67 14.03
CA SER A 111 -4.71 15.75 13.12
C SER A 111 -4.06 15.65 11.74
N ASP A 112 -2.90 15.00 11.61
CA ASP A 112 -2.16 14.85 10.36
C ASP A 112 -2.54 13.56 9.59
N LYS A 113 -3.57 12.83 10.05
CA LYS A 113 -3.99 11.51 9.54
C LYS A 113 -4.01 11.38 8.02
N ASN A 114 -4.66 12.31 7.32
CA ASN A 114 -4.80 12.26 5.86
C ASN A 114 -3.44 12.34 5.14
N HIS A 115 -2.53 13.19 5.64
CA HIS A 115 -1.18 13.33 5.08
C HIS A 115 -0.34 12.08 5.33
N ILE A 116 -0.51 11.45 6.50
CA ILE A 116 0.17 10.19 6.84
C ILE A 116 -0.34 9.06 5.95
N TYR A 117 -1.65 8.98 5.72
CA TYR A 117 -2.27 7.99 4.83
C TYR A 117 -1.80 8.15 3.38
N SER A 118 -1.76 9.38 2.87
CA SER A 118 -1.21 9.67 1.54
C SER A 118 0.28 9.27 1.44
N CYS A 119 1.08 9.58 2.46
CA CYS A 119 2.48 9.16 2.50
C CYS A 119 2.63 7.63 2.50
N LEU A 120 1.86 6.92 3.34
CA LEU A 120 1.88 5.44 3.38
C LEU A 120 1.43 4.82 2.05
N SER A 121 0.46 5.42 1.38
CA SER A 121 0.01 5.00 0.05
C SER A 121 1.15 5.05 -0.97
N GLU A 122 1.82 6.19 -1.09
CA GLU A 122 2.93 6.39 -2.04
C GLU A 122 4.14 5.51 -1.70
N VAL A 123 4.51 5.43 -0.41
CA VAL A 123 5.62 4.59 0.03
C VAL A 123 5.34 3.11 -0.25
N GLY A 124 4.12 2.64 0.00
CA GLY A 124 3.69 1.26 -0.28
C GLY A 124 3.71 0.93 -1.76
N ALA A 125 3.24 1.86 -2.60
CA ALA A 125 3.26 1.72 -4.05
C ALA A 125 4.70 1.59 -4.60
N ARG A 126 5.65 2.37 -4.08
CA ARG A 126 7.06 2.34 -4.52
C ARG A 126 7.79 1.08 -4.04
N HIS A 127 7.61 0.71 -2.78
CA HIS A 127 8.40 -0.35 -2.13
C HIS A 127 7.65 -1.68 -2.04
N SER A 128 6.91 -2.03 -3.09
CA SER A 128 6.00 -3.18 -3.10
C SER A 128 6.70 -4.52 -2.81
N VAL A 129 7.93 -4.69 -3.29
CA VAL A 129 8.76 -5.89 -3.04
C VAL A 129 9.14 -6.01 -1.56
N PHE A 130 9.51 -4.92 -0.90
CA PHE A 130 9.84 -4.94 0.54
C PHE A 130 8.58 -5.16 1.38
N VAL A 131 7.47 -4.50 1.03
CA VAL A 131 6.18 -4.66 1.72
C VAL A 131 5.69 -6.11 1.65
N HIS A 132 5.92 -6.83 0.53
CA HIS A 132 5.57 -8.24 0.39
C HIS A 132 6.09 -9.12 1.56
N SER A 133 7.33 -8.90 1.98
CA SER A 133 7.94 -9.65 3.10
C SER A 133 7.29 -9.35 4.46
N MET A 134 6.62 -8.21 4.59
CA MET A 134 6.02 -7.73 5.83
C MET A 134 4.49 -7.90 5.89
N VAL A 135 3.84 -8.32 4.81
CA VAL A 135 2.35 -8.42 4.74
C VAL A 135 1.77 -9.19 5.91
N ARG A 136 2.38 -10.34 6.26
CA ARG A 136 1.92 -11.20 7.35
C ARG A 136 2.04 -10.51 8.71
N GLU A 137 3.12 -9.78 8.94
CA GLU A 137 3.35 -9.03 10.17
C GLU A 137 2.37 -7.85 10.28
N LEU A 138 2.21 -7.08 9.19
CA LEU A 138 1.36 -5.90 9.14
C LEU A 138 -0.11 -6.25 9.35
N LEU A 139 -0.59 -7.30 8.70
CA LEU A 139 -1.98 -7.75 8.80
C LEU A 139 -2.23 -8.73 9.97
N GLY A 140 -1.19 -9.11 10.72
CA GLY A 140 -1.30 -10.05 11.84
C GLY A 140 -1.73 -11.46 11.41
N LEU A 141 -1.38 -11.88 10.20
CA LEU A 141 -1.78 -13.18 9.65
C LEU A 141 -1.00 -14.31 10.34
N HIS A 142 -1.70 -15.15 11.10
CA HIS A 142 -1.13 -16.33 11.72
C HIS A 142 -1.38 -17.58 10.85
N LEU A 143 -0.34 -18.41 10.66
CA LEU A 143 -0.40 -19.63 9.81
C LEU A 143 -1.33 -20.73 10.35
N VAL A 144 -1.73 -20.65 11.62
CA VAL A 144 -2.45 -21.72 12.34
C VAL A 144 -3.82 -21.26 12.84
N TYR A 145 -4.03 -19.96 13.00
CA TYR A 145 -5.27 -19.41 13.56
C TYR A 145 -5.94 -18.53 12.54
N ASP A 146 -7.27 -18.65 12.43
CA ASP A 146 -8.06 -17.66 11.72
C ASP A 146 -7.79 -16.28 12.33
N THR A 147 -7.38 -15.37 11.47
CA THR A 147 -7.07 -14.01 11.89
C THR A 147 -8.40 -13.35 12.26
N ARG A 148 -8.53 -12.87 13.50
CA ARG A 148 -9.74 -12.12 13.89
C ARG A 148 -9.88 -10.92 12.97
N GLU A 149 -11.04 -10.79 12.33
CA GLU A 149 -11.35 -9.67 11.45
C GLU A 149 -11.19 -8.36 12.23
N GLN A 150 -10.24 -7.53 11.78
CA GLN A 150 -9.94 -6.24 12.38
C GLN A 150 -11.01 -5.23 12.00
N GLN A 151 -11.39 -4.37 12.94
CA GLN A 151 -12.46 -3.39 12.73
C GLN A 151 -12.00 -2.29 11.77
N ILE A 152 -12.87 -1.92 10.82
CA ILE A 152 -12.59 -0.88 9.81
C ILE A 152 -12.42 0.51 10.46
N ASP A 153 -12.98 0.72 11.66
CA ASP A 153 -12.88 1.98 12.39
C ASP A 153 -11.49 2.21 13.04
N ASP A 154 -10.62 1.19 13.09
CA ASP A 154 -9.28 1.33 13.64
C ASP A 154 -8.35 2.06 12.65
N GLU A 155 -7.94 3.27 13.02
CA GLU A 155 -7.09 4.14 12.21
C GLU A 155 -5.72 3.51 11.89
N PHE A 156 -5.17 2.70 12.81
CA PHE A 156 -3.89 2.01 12.61
C PHE A 156 -4.05 0.85 11.67
N TYR A 157 -5.17 0.12 11.76
CA TYR A 157 -5.48 -0.93 10.81
C TYR A 157 -5.61 -0.36 9.40
N ILE A 158 -6.37 0.72 9.23
CA ILE A 158 -6.52 1.40 7.94
C ILE A 158 -5.17 1.89 7.41
N ALA A 159 -4.30 2.44 8.26
CA ALA A 159 -2.95 2.84 7.85
C ALA A 159 -2.13 1.67 7.26
N LYS A 160 -2.08 0.53 7.97
CA LYS A 160 -1.39 -0.68 7.51
C LYS A 160 -2.03 -1.23 6.24
N LEU A 161 -3.35 -1.20 6.16
CA LEU A 161 -4.12 -1.66 5.03
C LEU A 161 -3.83 -0.83 3.78
N ILE A 162 -3.80 0.51 3.88
CA ILE A 162 -3.42 1.42 2.79
C ILE A 162 -2.02 1.06 2.26
N LEU A 163 -1.04 0.87 3.15
CA LEU A 163 0.33 0.51 2.77
C LEU A 163 0.37 -0.80 1.96
N VAL A 164 -0.30 -1.84 2.46
CA VAL A 164 -0.32 -3.17 1.82
C VAL A 164 -1.09 -3.17 0.50
N LEU A 165 -2.22 -2.49 0.42
CA LEU A 165 -3.06 -2.47 -0.78
C LEU A 165 -2.40 -1.71 -1.95
N ASN A 166 -1.72 -0.60 -1.66
CA ASN A 166 -0.95 0.12 -2.69
C ASN A 166 0.31 -0.65 -3.12
N ALA A 167 0.92 -1.43 -2.23
CA ALA A 167 1.93 -2.39 -2.65
C ALA A 167 1.34 -3.48 -3.57
N ALA A 168 0.15 -3.99 -3.23
CA ALA A 168 -0.55 -5.02 -4.00
C ALA A 168 -0.97 -4.57 -5.40
N SER A 169 -1.24 -3.28 -5.61
CA SER A 169 -1.55 -2.75 -6.95
C SER A 169 -0.36 -2.85 -7.90
N ASN A 170 0.87 -2.77 -7.37
CA ASN A 170 2.10 -2.78 -8.14
C ASN A 170 2.83 -4.14 -8.12
N TYR A 171 2.48 -5.04 -7.19
CA TYR A 171 3.10 -6.36 -7.06
C TYR A 171 2.06 -7.46 -6.82
N GLU A 172 1.70 -8.17 -7.90
CA GLU A 172 0.65 -9.21 -7.94
C GLU A 172 0.77 -10.29 -6.85
N PRO A 173 1.97 -10.79 -6.47
CA PRO A 173 2.08 -11.84 -5.45
C PRO A 173 1.49 -11.47 -4.09
N ILE A 174 1.37 -10.17 -3.75
CA ILE A 174 0.72 -9.75 -2.51
C ILE A 174 -0.77 -10.09 -2.54
N VAL A 175 -1.45 -9.93 -3.68
CA VAL A 175 -2.89 -10.18 -3.81
C VAL A 175 -3.24 -11.63 -3.43
N SER A 176 -2.38 -12.58 -3.80
CA SER A 176 -2.54 -14.00 -3.45
C SER A 176 -2.40 -14.30 -1.96
N LEU A 177 -1.81 -13.38 -1.18
CA LEU A 177 -1.64 -13.51 0.27
C LEU A 177 -2.78 -12.83 1.05
N LEU A 178 -3.62 -12.04 0.40
CA LEU A 178 -4.68 -11.27 1.07
C LEU A 178 -5.88 -12.19 1.40
N PRO A 179 -6.31 -12.25 2.66
CA PRO A 179 -7.55 -12.91 3.04
C PRO A 179 -8.78 -12.23 2.42
N GLU A 180 -9.90 -12.97 2.36
CA GLU A 180 -11.17 -12.44 1.82
C GLU A 180 -11.69 -11.22 2.57
N CYS A 181 -11.54 -11.16 3.91
CA CYS A 181 -11.94 -10.01 4.71
C CYS A 181 -11.17 -8.73 4.29
N VAL A 182 -9.88 -8.86 3.99
CA VAL A 182 -9.04 -7.74 3.52
C VAL A 182 -9.49 -7.25 2.15
N LEU A 183 -9.94 -8.14 1.27
CA LEU A 183 -10.51 -7.78 -0.03
C LEU A 183 -11.87 -7.08 0.09
N LYS A 184 -12.70 -7.44 1.08
CA LYS A 184 -13.93 -6.69 1.41
C LYS A 184 -13.59 -5.28 1.92
N HIS A 185 -12.62 -5.17 2.83
CA HIS A 185 -12.16 -3.88 3.35
C HIS A 185 -11.55 -3.01 2.25
N TYR A 186 -10.82 -3.61 1.30
CA TYR A 186 -10.31 -2.92 0.11
C TYR A 186 -11.44 -2.24 -0.68
N ARG A 187 -12.54 -2.95 -0.96
CA ARG A 187 -13.68 -2.40 -1.72
C ARG A 187 -14.32 -1.22 -0.99
N PHE A 188 -14.55 -1.37 0.31
CA PHE A 188 -15.10 -0.30 1.13
C PHE A 188 -14.18 0.93 1.12
N LEU A 189 -12.89 0.73 1.38
CA LEU A 189 -11.91 1.81 1.43
C LEU A 189 -11.73 2.48 0.07
N ARG A 190 -11.76 1.72 -1.03
CA ARG A 190 -11.69 2.24 -2.40
C ARG A 190 -12.94 3.05 -2.78
N ALA A 191 -14.11 2.67 -2.28
CA ALA A 191 -15.34 3.43 -2.47
C ALA A 191 -15.36 4.72 -1.64
N ALA A 192 -14.83 4.68 -0.42
CA ALA A 192 -14.80 5.82 0.49
C ALA A 192 -13.69 6.84 0.17
N ALA A 193 -12.49 6.37 -0.21
CA ALA A 193 -11.29 7.19 -0.41
C ALA A 193 -10.45 6.67 -1.61
N PRO A 194 -10.93 6.86 -2.86
CA PRO A 194 -10.23 6.39 -4.05
C PRO A 194 -8.86 7.08 -4.28
N GLU A 195 -8.61 8.22 -3.69
CA GLU A 195 -7.32 8.91 -3.75
C GLU A 195 -6.22 8.22 -2.94
N LEU A 196 -6.58 7.44 -1.92
CA LEU A 196 -5.60 6.81 -1.02
C LEU A 196 -5.18 5.41 -1.45
N VAL A 197 -5.99 4.69 -2.22
CA VAL A 197 -5.73 3.29 -2.56
C VAL A 197 -5.89 3.04 -4.04
N ALA A 198 -4.82 2.65 -4.72
CA ALA A 198 -4.82 2.34 -6.15
C ALA A 198 -5.74 1.14 -6.53
N PRO A 199 -6.22 1.07 -7.78
CA PRO A 199 -6.97 -0.08 -8.28
C PRO A 199 -6.07 -1.32 -8.32
N ILE A 200 -6.45 -2.37 -7.61
CA ILE A 200 -5.78 -3.66 -7.65
C ILE A 200 -6.39 -4.47 -8.79
N ARG A 201 -5.54 -5.07 -9.64
CA ARG A 201 -5.97 -6.06 -10.63
C ARG A 201 -6.30 -7.36 -9.89
N VAL A 202 -7.46 -7.38 -9.26
CA VAL A 202 -8.00 -8.59 -8.66
C VAL A 202 -8.35 -9.55 -9.80
N ARG A 203 -7.78 -10.76 -9.78
CA ARG A 203 -8.06 -11.76 -10.82
C ARG A 203 -9.57 -12.04 -10.87
N LEU A 204 -10.08 -12.25 -12.09
CA LEU A 204 -11.51 -12.40 -12.40
C LEU A 204 -12.23 -13.38 -11.47
N TYR A 205 -11.60 -14.50 -11.10
CA TYR A 205 -12.17 -15.47 -10.16
C TYR A 205 -12.58 -14.91 -8.79
N LEU A 206 -11.85 -13.94 -8.24
CA LEU A 206 -12.23 -13.30 -6.97
C LEU A 206 -13.39 -12.34 -7.19
N LEU A 207 -13.40 -11.60 -8.31
CA LEU A 207 -14.52 -10.72 -8.67
C LEU A 207 -15.82 -11.51 -8.84
N ASP A 208 -15.76 -12.66 -9.51
CA ASP A 208 -16.91 -13.57 -9.67
C ASP A 208 -17.34 -14.16 -8.33
N HIS A 209 -16.40 -14.59 -7.49
CA HIS A 209 -16.75 -15.14 -6.17
C HIS A 209 -17.45 -14.10 -5.28
N PHE A 210 -16.96 -12.88 -5.23
CA PHE A 210 -17.61 -11.83 -4.46
C PHE A 210 -18.93 -11.37 -5.08
N SER A 211 -19.01 -11.25 -6.40
CA SER A 211 -20.26 -10.91 -7.09
C SER A 211 -21.32 -11.98 -6.84
N TYR A 212 -20.91 -13.24 -6.78
CA TYR A 212 -21.76 -14.36 -6.37
C TYR A 212 -22.26 -14.21 -4.92
N LEU A 213 -21.37 -13.87 -3.97
CA LEU A 213 -21.74 -13.66 -2.57
C LEU A 213 -22.70 -12.47 -2.39
N ASP A 214 -22.39 -11.34 -3.04
CA ASP A 214 -23.20 -10.12 -3.00
C ASP A 214 -24.57 -10.36 -3.63
N ALA A 215 -24.63 -11.03 -4.78
CA ALA A 215 -25.88 -11.38 -5.45
C ALA A 215 -26.72 -12.37 -4.62
N ASN A 216 -26.11 -13.33 -3.95
CA ASN A 216 -26.83 -14.22 -3.03
C ASN A 216 -27.38 -13.46 -1.81
N ALA A 217 -26.62 -12.55 -1.23
CA ALA A 217 -27.09 -11.70 -0.14
C ALA A 217 -28.26 -10.82 -0.59
N ILE A 218 -28.15 -10.15 -1.74
CA ILE A 218 -29.26 -9.36 -2.31
C ILE A 218 -30.49 -10.24 -2.54
N SER A 219 -30.32 -11.49 -2.98
CA SER A 219 -31.44 -12.41 -3.19
C SER A 219 -32.16 -12.82 -1.90
N ALA A 220 -31.43 -12.87 -0.79
CA ALA A 220 -31.99 -13.22 0.52
C ALA A 220 -32.70 -12.03 1.18
N PHE A 221 -32.24 -10.79 0.93
CA PHE A 221 -32.71 -9.60 1.64
C PHE A 221 -33.63 -8.68 0.82
N ASN A 222 -33.71 -8.86 -0.51
CA ASN A 222 -34.48 -7.97 -1.38
C ASN A 222 -35.41 -8.76 -2.33
N GLU A 223 -36.63 -9.04 -1.86
CA GLU A 223 -37.65 -9.84 -2.56
C GLU A 223 -37.92 -9.40 -4.02
N PRO A 224 -38.08 -8.09 -4.36
CA PRO A 224 -38.30 -7.68 -5.74
C PRO A 224 -37.06 -7.83 -6.64
N LEU A 225 -35.84 -7.80 -6.09
CA LEU A 225 -34.60 -8.03 -6.85
C LEU A 225 -34.12 -9.48 -6.78
N ALA A 226 -34.80 -10.35 -6.04
CA ALA A 226 -34.27 -11.66 -5.69
C ALA A 226 -34.09 -12.61 -6.89
N SER A 227 -34.98 -12.53 -7.87
CA SER A 227 -34.89 -13.30 -9.11
C SER A 227 -33.70 -12.86 -9.97
N ALA A 228 -33.51 -11.55 -10.15
CA ALA A 228 -32.39 -10.99 -10.89
C ALA A 228 -31.05 -11.28 -10.19
N ALA A 229 -31.01 -11.18 -8.86
CA ALA A 229 -29.82 -11.47 -8.09
C ALA A 229 -29.45 -12.97 -8.13
N ARG A 230 -30.42 -13.88 -8.03
CA ARG A 230 -30.19 -15.32 -8.25
C ARG A 230 -29.64 -15.62 -9.65
N PHE A 231 -30.16 -14.95 -10.67
CA PHE A 231 -29.66 -15.10 -12.03
C PHE A 231 -28.19 -14.65 -12.18
N ILE A 232 -27.83 -13.50 -11.60
CA ILE A 232 -26.44 -13.02 -11.57
C ILE A 232 -25.54 -14.00 -10.82
N ALA A 233 -25.98 -14.54 -9.68
CA ALA A 233 -25.24 -15.55 -8.93
C ALA A 233 -24.98 -16.81 -9.77
N SER A 234 -25.99 -17.31 -10.49
CA SER A 234 -25.83 -18.45 -11.40
C SER A 234 -24.84 -18.16 -12.55
N LEU A 235 -24.84 -16.94 -13.11
CA LEU A 235 -23.87 -16.55 -14.14
C LEU A 235 -22.43 -16.52 -13.60
N CYS A 236 -22.21 -15.99 -12.40
CA CYS A 236 -20.91 -15.99 -11.75
C CYS A 236 -20.41 -17.43 -11.47
N GLN A 237 -21.30 -18.35 -11.07
CA GLN A 237 -20.93 -19.77 -10.92
C GLN A 237 -20.50 -20.41 -12.25
N ILE A 238 -21.23 -20.15 -13.34
CA ILE A 238 -20.85 -20.66 -14.67
C ILE A 238 -19.47 -20.10 -15.08
N SER A 239 -19.27 -18.79 -14.92
CA SER A 239 -18.01 -18.11 -15.25
C SER A 239 -16.83 -18.73 -14.51
N SER A 240 -16.97 -18.90 -13.19
CA SER A 240 -16.00 -19.59 -12.33
C SER A 240 -15.67 -21.00 -12.83
N ALA A 241 -16.69 -21.80 -13.16
CA ALA A 241 -16.48 -23.16 -13.64
C ALA A 241 -15.80 -23.21 -15.02
N LEU A 242 -16.12 -22.26 -15.91
CA LEU A 242 -15.49 -22.12 -17.22
C LEU A 242 -14.00 -21.78 -17.09
N GLU A 243 -13.64 -20.93 -16.14
CA GLU A 243 -12.24 -20.62 -15.83
C GLU A 243 -11.49 -21.83 -15.24
N SER A 244 -12.11 -22.59 -14.33
CA SER A 244 -11.54 -23.84 -13.80
C SER A 244 -11.29 -24.86 -14.91
N LEU A 245 -12.25 -25.02 -15.84
CA LEU A 245 -12.07 -25.87 -17.03
C LEU A 245 -10.95 -25.36 -17.92
N THR A 246 -10.84 -24.04 -18.10
CA THR A 246 -9.78 -23.42 -18.90
C THR A 246 -8.40 -23.68 -18.29
N GLN A 247 -8.27 -23.64 -16.96
CA GLN A 247 -7.02 -24.00 -16.25
C GLN A 247 -6.67 -25.48 -16.40
N VAL A 248 -7.64 -26.39 -16.28
CA VAL A 248 -7.45 -27.83 -16.44
C VAL A 248 -7.02 -28.16 -17.88
N VAL A 249 -7.70 -27.58 -18.88
CA VAL A 249 -7.50 -27.89 -20.29
C VAL A 249 -6.28 -27.19 -20.90
N LEU A 250 -6.04 -25.90 -20.59
CA LEU A 250 -4.94 -25.15 -21.20
C LEU A 250 -3.61 -25.24 -20.43
N ARG A 251 -3.63 -25.46 -19.11
CA ARG A 251 -2.39 -25.57 -18.30
C ARG A 251 -2.00 -27.01 -17.96
N GLY A 252 -2.76 -28.01 -18.43
CA GLY A 252 -2.42 -29.43 -18.31
C GLY A 252 -2.32 -29.95 -16.87
N SER A 253 -3.02 -29.30 -15.93
CA SER A 253 -2.86 -29.52 -14.49
C SER A 253 -3.88 -30.46 -13.86
N GLY A 254 -4.93 -30.88 -14.58
CA GLY A 254 -6.01 -31.71 -14.05
C GLY A 254 -6.40 -32.87 -14.97
N ASP A 255 -6.89 -33.94 -14.35
CA ASP A 255 -7.40 -35.14 -15.03
C ASP A 255 -8.74 -34.84 -15.73
N VAL A 256 -9.02 -35.47 -16.87
CA VAL A 256 -10.24 -35.23 -17.67
C VAL A 256 -11.52 -35.54 -16.86
N ALA A 257 -11.40 -36.41 -15.85
CA ALA A 257 -12.46 -36.70 -14.89
C ALA A 257 -12.86 -35.49 -14.02
N GLU A 258 -11.92 -34.61 -13.69
CA GLU A 258 -12.14 -33.43 -12.86
C GLU A 258 -12.91 -32.35 -13.64
N ALA A 259 -12.56 -32.17 -14.91
CA ALA A 259 -13.31 -31.33 -15.85
C ALA A 259 -14.76 -31.83 -16.02
N SER A 260 -14.96 -33.15 -16.15
CA SER A 260 -16.29 -33.76 -16.28
C SER A 260 -17.16 -33.54 -15.04
N ASN A 261 -16.57 -33.58 -13.84
CA ASN A 261 -17.28 -33.31 -12.59
C ASN A 261 -17.66 -31.84 -12.43
N ILE A 262 -16.79 -30.90 -12.81
CA ILE A 262 -17.09 -29.46 -12.81
C ILE A 262 -18.29 -29.16 -13.74
N ILE A 263 -18.30 -29.74 -14.95
CA ILE A 263 -19.41 -29.58 -15.90
C ILE A 263 -20.72 -30.13 -15.32
N ARG A 264 -20.70 -31.32 -14.70
CA ARG A 264 -21.89 -31.91 -14.06
C ARG A 264 -22.42 -31.05 -12.92
N GLN A 265 -21.54 -30.45 -12.13
CA GLN A 265 -21.94 -29.62 -10.99
C GLN A 265 -22.64 -28.34 -11.46
N VAL A 266 -22.18 -27.72 -12.56
CA VAL A 266 -22.85 -26.56 -13.18
C VAL A 266 -24.16 -26.94 -13.83
N CYS A 267 -24.26 -28.11 -14.48
CA CYS A 267 -25.51 -28.54 -15.11
C CYS A 267 -26.61 -28.87 -14.09
N ASN A 268 -26.26 -29.22 -12.85
CA ASN A 268 -27.23 -29.55 -11.79
C ASN A 268 -27.77 -28.31 -11.04
N THR A 269 -27.22 -27.12 -11.27
CA THR A 269 -27.70 -25.85 -10.70
C THR A 269 -28.70 -25.10 -11.58
N PHE A 270 -29.05 -25.64 -12.75
CA PHE A 270 -30.11 -25.18 -13.66
C PHE A 270 -31.27 -26.16 -13.68
#